data_AF-A0A9D1SA15-F1
#
_entry.id   AF-A0A9D1SA15-F1
#
_cell.length_a   1.000
_cell.length_b   1.000
_cell.length_c   1.000
_cell.angle_alpha   90.00
_cell.angle_beta   90.00
_cell.angle_gamma   90.00
#
_symmetry.space_group_name_H-M   'P 1'
#
loop_
_entity.id
_entity.type
_entity.pdbx_description
1 polymer ?
#
loop_
_entity_poly.entity_id
_entity_poly.type
_entity_poly.pdbx_seq_one_letter_code
_entity_poly.pdbx_strand_id
1 'polypeptide(L)'
;MIEQGLVVKPEFENLSKYLEFGERTKGNKELERIVEKINGVTEGLTIRELLLWMNRNTTRIHNKHDNRKFKRNAVEILLSRERTGCCDSSTLFTALARTKNIPTMQIITFNKEEPNNGHFFTGCYLKNKEGKGEWVLIDTDSPIKDVRDVVLLKLNKEKRNIDRRYYAYAYVNDYANVEYEGIKMDCISNLVRIQRRVYEQCDKKDFKEEYYRE
;
A
#
# COMPACT_ATOMS: atom_id res chain seq x y z
N MET A 1 15.58 4.14 11.48
CA MET A 1 14.14 4.48 11.39
C MET A 1 13.66 4.93 12.76
N ILE A 2 12.91 6.03 12.81
CA ILE A 2 12.31 6.54 14.06
C ILE A 2 11.12 5.68 14.41
N GLU A 3 11.10 5.10 15.62
CA GLU A 3 10.09 4.12 16.03
C GLU A 3 8.91 4.75 16.78
N GLN A 4 9.05 5.98 17.28
CA GLN A 4 7.98 6.61 18.05
C GLN A 4 6.74 6.87 17.18
N GLY A 5 5.57 6.39 17.60
CA GLY A 5 4.35 6.38 16.79
C GLY A 5 4.39 5.38 15.62
N LEU A 6 5.33 4.43 15.57
CA LEU A 6 5.30 3.33 14.61
C LEU A 6 4.45 2.20 15.20
N VAL A 7 3.35 1.86 14.52
CA VAL A 7 2.43 0.79 14.94
C VAL A 7 2.94 -0.57 14.49
N VAL A 8 3.40 -0.68 13.23
CA VAL A 8 3.96 -1.92 12.69
C VAL A 8 5.27 -1.62 11.98
N LYS A 9 6.35 -2.21 12.50
CA LYS A 9 7.70 -2.07 11.94
C LYS A 9 7.84 -2.91 10.66
N PRO A 10 8.50 -2.39 9.61
CA PRO A 10 8.80 -3.18 8.42
C PRO A 10 9.88 -4.22 8.70
N GLU A 11 9.76 -5.37 8.06
CA GLU A 11 10.78 -6.42 8.03
C GLU A 11 11.39 -6.50 6.62
N PHE A 12 12.10 -5.45 6.20
CA PHE A 12 12.54 -5.29 4.80
C PHE A 12 13.34 -6.46 4.22
N GLU A 13 14.02 -7.23 5.08
CA GLU A 13 14.83 -8.38 4.68
C GLU A 13 14.03 -9.69 4.66
N ASN A 14 12.83 -9.73 5.26
CA ASN A 14 11.93 -10.88 5.29
C ASN A 14 10.99 -10.85 4.07
N LEU A 15 11.52 -11.13 2.89
CA LEU A 15 10.75 -11.09 1.64
C LEU A 15 9.61 -12.13 1.62
N SER A 16 9.82 -13.30 2.23
CA SER A 16 8.79 -14.35 2.33
C SER A 16 7.54 -13.87 3.03
N LYS A 17 7.67 -13.10 4.13
CA LYS A 17 6.52 -12.49 4.83
C LYS A 17 5.66 -11.65 3.88
N TYR A 18 6.28 -10.93 2.96
CA TYR A 18 5.58 -10.05 2.02
C TYR A 18 5.15 -10.74 0.72
N LEU A 19 5.40 -12.04 0.60
CA LEU A 19 4.77 -12.92 -0.39
C LEU A 19 3.52 -13.61 0.18
N GLU A 20 3.40 -13.72 1.49
CA GLU A 20 2.25 -14.34 2.14
C GLU A 20 0.97 -13.53 1.92
N PHE A 21 -0.13 -14.22 1.70
CA PHE A 21 -1.45 -13.60 1.61
C PHE A 21 -2.10 -13.48 2.99
N GLY A 22 -2.62 -12.30 3.30
CA GLY A 22 -3.50 -12.09 4.46
C GLY A 22 -4.99 -12.23 4.11
N GLU A 23 -5.86 -11.99 5.08
CA GLU A 23 -7.31 -12.13 4.93
C GLU A 23 -7.88 -11.25 3.80
N ARG A 24 -7.45 -9.99 3.70
CA ARG A 24 -7.92 -9.04 2.68
C ARG A 24 -7.19 -9.21 1.37
N THR A 25 -5.94 -9.63 1.40
CA THR A 25 -5.09 -9.73 0.21
C THR A 25 -5.16 -11.09 -0.48
N LYS A 26 -5.81 -12.10 0.10
CA LYS A 26 -5.92 -13.45 -0.49
C LYS A 26 -6.52 -13.43 -1.89
N GLY A 27 -5.77 -13.99 -2.84
CA GLY A 27 -6.23 -14.24 -4.21
C GLY A 27 -7.08 -15.51 -4.35
N ASN A 28 -7.55 -15.75 -5.56
CA ASN A 28 -8.20 -16.99 -5.98
C ASN A 28 -7.71 -17.39 -7.38
N LYS A 29 -8.22 -18.51 -7.91
CA LYS A 29 -7.89 -19.00 -9.26
C LYS A 29 -8.23 -18.01 -10.39
N GLU A 30 -9.19 -17.11 -10.18
CA GLU A 30 -9.53 -16.09 -11.16
C GLU A 30 -8.44 -15.02 -11.22
N LEU A 31 -7.98 -14.55 -10.06
CA LEU A 31 -6.89 -13.60 -9.95
C LEU A 31 -5.59 -14.18 -10.53
N GLU A 32 -5.30 -15.47 -10.27
CA GLU A 32 -4.19 -16.19 -10.90
C GLU A 32 -4.27 -16.15 -12.44
N ARG A 33 -5.41 -16.51 -13.03
CA ARG A 33 -5.61 -16.50 -14.49
C ARG A 33 -5.48 -15.12 -15.12
N ILE A 34 -5.93 -14.07 -14.41
CA ILE A 34 -5.79 -12.68 -14.86
C ILE A 34 -4.31 -12.31 -14.86
N VAL A 35 -3.66 -12.54 -13.73
CA VAL A 35 -2.29 -12.14 -13.49
C VAL A 35 -1.34 -12.88 -14.44
N GLU A 36 -1.55 -14.16 -14.70
CA GLU A 36 -0.72 -14.99 -15.60
C GLU A 36 -0.51 -14.35 -16.98
N LYS A 37 -1.53 -13.65 -17.50
CA LYS A 37 -1.51 -12.96 -18.80
C LYS A 37 -0.77 -11.63 -18.82
N ILE A 38 -0.45 -11.06 -17.66
CA ILE A 38 0.18 -9.75 -17.53
C ILE A 38 1.67 -9.97 -17.30
N ASN A 39 2.53 -9.69 -18.27
CA ASN A 39 3.98 -9.85 -18.11
C ASN A 39 4.72 -8.67 -18.72
N GLY A 40 5.68 -8.13 -17.97
CA GLY A 40 6.66 -7.18 -18.47
C GLY A 40 8.03 -7.82 -18.65
N VAL A 41 8.90 -7.20 -19.45
CA VAL A 41 10.30 -7.60 -19.64
C VAL A 41 11.11 -7.50 -18.34
N THR A 42 10.66 -6.70 -17.38
CA THR A 42 11.24 -6.53 -16.04
C THR A 42 10.14 -6.56 -14.99
N GLU A 43 10.47 -6.85 -13.73
CA GLU A 43 9.50 -6.76 -12.62
C GLU A 43 8.90 -5.36 -12.49
N GLY A 44 9.70 -4.31 -12.72
CA GLY A 44 9.22 -2.93 -12.76
C GLY A 44 8.16 -2.71 -13.84
N LEU A 45 8.36 -3.23 -15.05
CA LEU A 45 7.33 -3.16 -16.10
C LEU A 45 6.11 -4.01 -15.76
N THR A 46 6.30 -5.22 -15.22
CA THR A 46 5.19 -6.07 -14.76
C THR A 46 4.30 -5.34 -13.75
N ILE A 47 4.89 -4.66 -12.77
CA ILE A 47 4.17 -3.88 -11.76
C ILE A 47 3.38 -2.73 -12.38
N ARG A 48 3.97 -2.02 -13.36
CA ARG A 48 3.28 -0.95 -14.09
C ARG A 48 2.07 -1.48 -14.86
N GLU A 49 2.23 -2.61 -15.53
CA GLU A 49 1.16 -3.29 -16.26
C GLU A 49 0.05 -3.79 -15.33
N LEU A 50 0.38 -4.35 -14.17
CA LEU A 50 -0.60 -4.76 -13.15
C LEU A 50 -1.44 -3.57 -12.67
N LEU A 51 -0.79 -2.44 -12.38
CA LEU A 51 -1.48 -1.24 -11.91
C LEU A 51 -2.35 -0.60 -13.00
N LEU A 52 -1.86 -0.58 -14.24
CA LEU A 52 -2.64 -0.15 -15.40
C LEU A 52 -3.87 -1.07 -15.61
N TRP A 53 -3.67 -2.38 -15.54
CA TRP A 53 -4.75 -3.36 -15.65
C TRP A 53 -5.80 -3.14 -14.56
N MET A 54 -5.38 -2.95 -13.30
CA MET A 54 -6.31 -2.68 -12.19
C MET A 54 -7.15 -1.43 -12.47
N ASN A 55 -6.54 -0.35 -12.95
CA ASN A 55 -7.25 0.90 -13.27
C ASN A 55 -8.22 0.75 -14.46
N ARG A 56 -7.91 -0.11 -15.44
CA ARG A 56 -8.80 -0.37 -16.59
C ARG A 56 -9.98 -1.28 -16.26
N ASN A 57 -9.82 -2.16 -15.26
CA ASN A 57 -10.81 -3.18 -14.92
C ASN A 57 -11.61 -2.86 -13.65
N THR A 58 -11.25 -1.79 -12.93
CA THR A 58 -11.98 -1.34 -11.75
C THR A 58 -12.11 0.18 -11.69
N THR A 59 -13.28 0.65 -11.25
CA THR A 59 -13.58 2.07 -11.10
C THR A 59 -13.30 2.54 -9.69
N ARG A 60 -12.61 3.68 -9.55
CA ARG A 60 -12.42 4.33 -8.26
C ARG A 60 -13.67 5.13 -7.88
N ILE A 61 -14.35 4.74 -6.80
CA ILE A 61 -15.56 5.39 -6.31
C ILE A 61 -15.19 6.49 -5.30
N HIS A 62 -15.45 7.75 -5.64
CA HIS A 62 -15.11 8.89 -4.78
C HIS A 62 -16.16 9.17 -3.71
N ASN A 63 -16.43 8.18 -2.84
CA ASN A 63 -17.29 8.34 -1.67
C ASN A 63 -16.48 8.22 -0.38
N LYS A 64 -16.35 9.31 0.38
CA LYS A 64 -15.62 9.30 1.65
C LYS A 64 -16.29 8.42 2.71
N HIS A 65 -17.61 8.24 2.67
CA HIS A 65 -18.42 7.54 3.66
C HIS A 65 -18.89 6.14 3.21
N ASP A 66 -18.28 5.57 2.17
CA ASP A 66 -18.65 4.22 1.71
C ASP A 66 -18.46 3.18 2.83
N ASN A 67 -19.55 2.48 3.19
CA ASN A 67 -19.60 1.57 4.32
C ASN A 67 -18.87 0.23 4.07
N ARG A 68 -18.42 -0.01 2.84
CA ARG A 68 -17.65 -1.19 2.42
C ARG A 68 -16.15 -1.05 2.66
N LYS A 69 -15.65 0.18 2.89
CA LYS A 69 -14.23 0.42 3.22
C LYS A 69 -13.80 -0.42 4.42
N PHE A 70 -12.59 -0.96 4.35
CA PHE A 70 -11.96 -1.82 5.38
C PHE A 70 -12.62 -3.19 5.61
N LYS A 71 -13.62 -3.57 4.80
CA LYS A 71 -14.38 -4.82 4.98
C LYS A 71 -14.24 -5.82 3.85
N ARG A 72 -13.62 -5.43 2.73
CA ARG A 72 -13.58 -6.25 1.52
C ARG A 72 -12.20 -6.84 1.27
N ASN A 73 -12.16 -8.06 0.79
CA ASN A 73 -10.94 -8.70 0.28
C ASN A 73 -10.74 -8.42 -1.23
N ALA A 74 -9.58 -8.79 -1.75
CA ALA A 74 -9.17 -8.56 -3.13
C ALA A 74 -10.14 -9.19 -4.15
N VAL A 75 -10.69 -10.37 -3.86
CA VAL A 75 -11.64 -11.07 -4.73
C VAL A 75 -12.97 -10.30 -4.80
N GLU A 76 -13.50 -9.83 -3.67
CA GLU A 76 -14.72 -9.02 -3.63
C GLU A 76 -14.54 -7.68 -4.37
N ILE A 77 -13.38 -7.04 -4.21
CA ILE A 77 -13.05 -5.80 -4.93
C ILE A 77 -12.99 -6.07 -6.43
N LEU A 78 -12.33 -7.14 -6.87
CA LEU A 78 -12.24 -7.55 -8.26
C LEU A 78 -13.62 -7.82 -8.88
N LEU A 79 -14.44 -8.65 -8.22
CA LEU A 79 -15.77 -9.03 -8.71
C LEU A 79 -16.72 -7.85 -8.81
N SER A 80 -16.70 -6.94 -7.82
CA SER A 80 -17.51 -5.73 -7.84
C SER A 80 -17.06 -4.71 -8.89
N ARG A 81 -15.81 -4.82 -9.38
CA ARG A 81 -15.15 -3.85 -10.26
C ARG A 81 -15.09 -2.43 -9.68
N GLU A 82 -15.17 -2.31 -8.36
CA GLU A 82 -15.22 -1.02 -7.66
C GLU A 82 -14.21 -0.96 -6.52
N ARG A 83 -13.38 0.09 -6.52
CA ARG A 83 -12.47 0.45 -5.42
C ARG A 83 -13.07 1.63 -4.67
N THR A 84 -13.41 1.46 -3.40
CA THR A 84 -14.08 2.51 -2.59
C THR A 84 -13.10 3.48 -1.94
N GLY A 85 -11.82 3.12 -1.90
CA GLY A 85 -10.78 3.90 -1.24
C GLY A 85 -9.38 3.44 -1.62
N CYS A 86 -8.38 4.20 -1.18
CA CYS A 86 -6.97 3.82 -1.27
C CYS A 86 -6.69 2.48 -0.57
N CYS A 87 -7.45 2.12 0.47
CA CYS A 87 -7.37 0.79 1.10
C CYS A 87 -7.69 -0.34 0.11
N ASP A 88 -8.71 -0.20 -0.73
CA ASP A 88 -9.08 -1.22 -1.71
C ASP A 88 -8.09 -1.26 -2.87
N SER A 89 -7.66 -0.10 -3.36
CA SER A 89 -6.61 0.01 -4.38
C SER A 89 -5.34 -0.69 -3.94
N SER A 90 -4.89 -0.42 -2.72
CA SER A 90 -3.72 -1.06 -2.11
C SER A 90 -3.94 -2.58 -1.94
N THR A 91 -5.12 -3.01 -1.51
CA THR A 91 -5.44 -4.43 -1.28
C THR A 91 -5.46 -5.24 -2.56
N LEU A 92 -6.21 -4.78 -3.56
CA LEU A 92 -6.30 -5.48 -4.84
C LEU A 92 -4.94 -5.50 -5.53
N PHE A 93 -4.23 -4.37 -5.55
CA PHE A 93 -2.89 -4.32 -6.14
C PHE A 93 -1.91 -5.26 -5.43
N THR A 94 -1.91 -5.28 -4.09
CA THR A 94 -1.05 -6.17 -3.31
C THR A 94 -1.32 -7.64 -3.65
N ALA A 95 -2.60 -8.03 -3.76
CA ALA A 95 -2.97 -9.37 -4.18
C ALA A 95 -2.43 -9.71 -5.58
N LEU A 96 -2.64 -8.82 -6.55
CA LEU A 96 -2.15 -8.97 -7.92
C LEU A 96 -0.63 -9.14 -7.98
N ALA A 97 0.12 -8.30 -7.27
CA ALA A 97 1.59 -8.33 -7.24
C ALA A 97 2.13 -9.60 -6.56
N ARG A 98 1.55 -10.02 -5.43
CA ARG A 98 1.95 -11.26 -4.75
C ARG A 98 1.63 -12.50 -5.59
N THR A 99 0.56 -12.49 -6.37
CA THR A 99 0.28 -13.57 -7.34
C THR A 99 1.32 -13.62 -8.47
N LYS A 100 2.04 -12.53 -8.75
CA LYS A 100 3.26 -12.53 -9.57
C LYS A 100 4.52 -12.94 -8.83
N ASN A 101 4.41 -13.39 -7.59
CA ASN A 101 5.54 -13.70 -6.72
C ASN A 101 6.45 -12.48 -6.50
N ILE A 102 5.87 -11.27 -6.46
CA ILE A 102 6.57 -10.03 -6.14
C ILE A 102 6.27 -9.66 -4.69
N PRO A 103 7.27 -9.66 -3.78
CA PRO A 103 7.06 -9.29 -2.39
C PRO A 103 6.50 -7.87 -2.31
N THR A 104 5.34 -7.72 -1.68
CA THR A 104 4.60 -6.46 -1.64
C THR A 104 4.08 -6.22 -0.22
N MET A 105 4.10 -4.98 0.26
CA MET A 105 3.56 -4.58 1.55
C MET A 105 2.60 -3.40 1.38
N GLN A 106 1.62 -3.26 2.28
CA GLN A 106 0.81 -2.06 2.38
C GLN A 106 1.47 -1.09 3.36
N ILE A 107 1.56 0.18 2.98
CA ILE A 107 2.17 1.24 3.78
C ILE A 107 1.07 2.22 4.15
N ILE A 108 0.79 2.32 5.44
CA ILE A 108 -0.31 3.12 5.97
C ILE A 108 0.24 4.40 6.54
N THR A 109 -0.39 5.52 6.15
CA THR A 109 0.09 6.86 6.48
C THR A 109 -1.01 7.72 7.09
N PHE A 110 -0.59 8.79 7.77
CA PHE A 110 -1.43 9.95 8.05
C PHE A 110 -0.84 11.17 7.34
N ASN A 111 -1.68 12.19 7.13
CA ASN A 111 -1.28 13.50 6.65
C ASN A 111 -0.75 14.32 7.83
N LYS A 112 0.43 14.93 7.67
CA LYS A 112 1.14 15.67 8.72
C LYS A 112 0.44 16.93 9.18
N GLU A 113 -0.40 17.53 8.34
CA GLU A 113 -1.19 18.73 8.64
C GLU A 113 -2.61 18.35 9.07
N GLU A 114 -3.17 17.28 8.50
CA GLU A 114 -4.52 16.79 8.78
C GLU A 114 -4.47 15.32 9.23
N PRO A 115 -4.13 15.00 10.49
CA PRO A 115 -3.87 13.62 10.91
C PRO A 115 -5.08 12.67 10.78
N ASN A 116 -6.29 13.19 10.59
CA ASN A 116 -7.51 12.40 10.33
C ASN A 116 -7.66 11.97 8.87
N ASN A 117 -6.74 12.43 8.04
CA ASN A 117 -6.69 12.18 6.62
C ASN A 117 -5.40 11.40 6.37
N GLY A 118 -5.47 10.33 5.60
CA GLY A 118 -4.30 9.51 5.33
C GLY A 118 -4.43 8.76 4.04
N HIS A 119 -3.36 8.08 3.67
CA HIS A 119 -3.28 7.38 2.40
C HIS A 119 -2.64 6.02 2.55
N PHE A 120 -3.02 5.11 1.65
CA PHE A 120 -2.43 3.79 1.54
C PHE A 120 -1.52 3.79 0.32
N PHE A 121 -0.23 3.59 0.57
CA PHE A 121 0.75 3.29 -0.46
C PHE A 121 1.03 1.80 -0.47
N THR A 122 1.79 1.34 -1.46
CA THR A 122 2.36 0.00 -1.46
C THR A 122 3.86 0.07 -1.64
N GLY A 123 4.57 -0.84 -0.98
CA GLY A 123 5.98 -1.09 -1.21
C GLY A 123 6.14 -2.40 -1.96
N CYS A 124 6.87 -2.44 -3.08
CA CYS A 124 7.20 -3.67 -3.81
C CYS A 124 8.70 -3.89 -3.83
N TYR A 125 9.17 -5.11 -3.60
CA TYR A 125 10.57 -5.47 -3.77
C TYR A 125 10.81 -5.92 -5.21
N LEU A 126 11.56 -5.13 -5.97
CA LEU A 126 11.84 -5.39 -7.39
C LEU A 126 13.29 -5.77 -7.58
N LYS A 127 13.53 -6.88 -8.25
CA LYS A 127 14.85 -7.35 -8.70
C LYS A 127 15.18 -6.77 -10.06
N ASN A 128 16.41 -6.30 -10.20
CA ASN A 128 16.98 -5.96 -11.49
C ASN A 128 17.47 -7.22 -12.22
N LYS A 129 18.00 -7.05 -13.44
CA LYS A 129 18.51 -8.17 -14.26
C LYS A 129 19.68 -8.93 -13.62
N GLU A 130 20.40 -8.31 -12.69
CA GLU A 130 21.51 -8.92 -11.94
C GLU A 130 21.02 -9.65 -10.68
N GLY A 131 19.72 -9.65 -10.40
CA GLY A 131 19.13 -10.27 -9.20
C GLY A 131 19.24 -9.42 -7.93
N LYS A 132 19.86 -8.22 -7.99
CA LYS A 132 19.86 -7.26 -6.88
C LYS A 132 18.48 -6.62 -6.81
N GLY A 133 17.89 -6.57 -5.62
CA GLY A 133 16.56 -6.00 -5.45
C GLY A 133 16.51 -4.78 -4.54
N GLU A 134 15.48 -3.99 -4.75
CA GLU A 134 15.19 -2.81 -3.95
C GLU A 134 13.70 -2.66 -3.69
N TRP A 135 13.37 -2.08 -2.53
CA TRP A 135 11.99 -1.70 -2.24
C TRP A 135 11.67 -0.39 -2.97
N VAL A 136 10.59 -0.41 -3.75
CA VAL A 136 10.01 0.77 -4.38
C VAL A 136 8.66 1.09 -3.78
N LEU A 137 8.36 2.37 -3.65
CA LEU A 137 7.11 2.95 -3.22
C LEU A 137 6.22 3.24 -4.44
N ILE A 138 4.94 2.91 -4.31
CA ILE A 138 3.92 3.08 -5.36
C ILE A 138 2.64 3.63 -4.74
N ASP A 139 2.11 4.71 -5.30
CA ASP A 139 0.73 5.13 -5.03
C ASP A 139 -0.24 4.36 -5.96
N THR A 140 -0.87 3.33 -5.40
CA THR A 140 -1.80 2.47 -6.14
C THR A 140 -3.19 3.07 -6.33
N ASP A 141 -3.51 4.17 -5.65
CA ASP A 141 -4.80 4.85 -5.81
C ASP A 141 -4.75 5.92 -6.91
N SER A 142 -3.56 6.30 -7.36
CA SER A 142 -3.37 7.29 -8.42
C SER A 142 -4.03 6.85 -9.74
N PRO A 143 -4.74 7.75 -10.44
CA PRO A 143 -5.38 7.46 -11.71
C PRO A 143 -4.31 7.28 -12.80
N ILE A 144 -4.34 6.14 -13.48
CA ILE A 144 -3.33 5.75 -14.47
C ILE A 144 -4.01 5.37 -15.78
N LYS A 145 -3.54 5.95 -16.89
CA LYS A 145 -4.05 5.70 -18.25
C LYS A 145 -3.05 4.94 -19.12
N ASP A 146 -1.77 5.11 -18.82
CA ASP A 146 -0.63 4.52 -19.52
C ASP A 146 0.42 4.00 -18.52
N VAL A 147 1.18 2.97 -18.89
CA VAL A 147 2.25 2.41 -18.03
C VAL A 147 3.33 3.44 -17.67
N ARG A 148 3.50 4.48 -18.49
CA ARG A 148 4.43 5.59 -18.24
C ARG A 148 3.96 6.52 -17.12
N ASP A 149 2.67 6.56 -16.83
CA ASP A 149 2.09 7.39 -15.75
C ASP A 149 2.45 6.85 -14.36
N VAL A 150 2.83 5.57 -14.28
CA VAL A 150 3.19 4.93 -13.01
C VAL A 150 4.53 5.49 -12.52
N VAL A 151 4.57 5.99 -11.30
CA VAL A 151 5.82 6.43 -10.67
C VAL A 151 6.28 5.36 -9.68
N LEU A 152 7.50 4.86 -9.87
CA LEU A 152 8.15 3.95 -8.93
C LEU A 152 9.26 4.74 -8.24
N LEU A 153 9.09 5.06 -6.97
CA LEU A 153 10.08 5.80 -6.19
C LEU A 153 10.87 4.83 -5.32
N LYS A 154 12.17 5.03 -5.16
CA LYS A 154 12.93 4.23 -4.20
C LYS A 154 12.37 4.46 -2.78
N LEU A 155 12.02 3.38 -2.09
CA LEU A 155 11.54 3.47 -0.71
C LEU A 155 12.73 3.72 0.22
N ASN A 156 12.73 4.85 0.92
CA ASN A 156 13.72 5.12 1.94
C ASN A 156 13.46 4.23 3.17
N LYS A 157 14.35 3.26 3.43
CA LYS A 157 14.22 2.31 4.54
C LYS A 157 14.54 2.91 5.91
N GLU A 158 15.15 4.09 5.95
CA GLU A 158 15.58 4.75 7.17
C GLU A 158 14.61 5.84 7.64
N LYS A 159 13.81 6.39 6.73
CA LYS A 159 12.86 7.48 6.97
C LYS A 159 11.42 6.99 6.79
N ARG A 160 10.49 7.59 7.54
CA ARG A 160 9.05 7.34 7.42
C ARG A 160 8.31 8.40 6.60
N ASN A 161 8.99 9.48 6.22
CA ASN A 161 8.43 10.48 5.30
C ASN A 161 8.24 9.83 3.94
N ILE A 162 6.99 9.73 3.51
CA ILE A 162 6.63 9.16 2.21
C ILE A 162 6.71 10.25 1.14
N ASP A 163 6.10 11.39 1.42
CA ASP A 163 6.25 12.62 0.64
C ASP A 163 6.07 13.82 1.58
N ARG A 164 5.95 15.04 1.04
CA ARG A 164 5.72 16.26 1.82
C ARG A 164 4.49 16.19 2.75
N ARG A 165 3.43 15.48 2.36
CA ARG A 165 2.15 15.40 3.08
C ARG A 165 2.07 14.19 4.00
N TYR A 166 2.60 13.04 3.58
CA TYR A 166 2.32 11.76 4.21
C TYR A 166 3.49 11.22 5.00
N TYR A 167 3.15 10.67 6.16
CA TYR A 167 4.10 10.06 7.07
C TYR A 167 3.62 8.65 7.43
N ALA A 168 4.48 7.65 7.21
CA ALA A 168 4.14 6.25 7.44
C ALA A 168 4.19 5.89 8.92
N TYR A 169 3.21 5.11 9.34
CA TYR A 169 3.15 4.58 10.70
C TYR A 169 2.92 3.07 10.77
N ALA A 170 2.61 2.40 9.65
CA ALA A 170 2.53 0.95 9.61
C ALA A 170 2.96 0.40 8.26
N TYR A 171 3.75 -0.67 8.29
CA TYR A 171 4.24 -1.41 7.11
C TYR A 171 3.81 -2.87 7.24
N VAL A 172 2.73 -3.25 6.56
CA VAL A 172 1.98 -4.45 6.90
C VAL A 172 1.86 -5.39 5.72
N ASN A 173 1.75 -6.68 6.03
CA ASN A 173 1.36 -7.67 5.04
C ASN A 173 -0.12 -7.52 4.64
N ASP A 174 -0.97 -7.18 5.61
CA ASP A 174 -2.39 -6.96 5.43
C ASP A 174 -2.89 -5.99 6.50
N TYR A 175 -3.60 -4.92 6.12
CA TYR A 175 -4.07 -3.93 7.08
C TYR A 175 -5.10 -4.49 8.06
N ALA A 176 -5.79 -5.59 7.75
CA ALA A 176 -6.75 -6.20 8.68
C ALA A 176 -6.07 -6.74 9.95
N ASN A 177 -4.76 -6.98 9.90
CA ASN A 177 -3.97 -7.40 11.05
C ASN A 177 -3.52 -6.23 11.94
N VAL A 178 -3.83 -4.99 11.55
CA VAL A 178 -3.45 -3.81 12.35
C VAL A 178 -4.42 -3.63 13.50
N GLU A 179 -3.87 -3.78 14.70
CA GLU A 179 -4.52 -3.43 15.95
C GLU A 179 -3.60 -2.52 16.75
N TYR A 180 -4.16 -1.43 17.28
CA TYR A 180 -3.41 -0.46 18.06
C TYR A 180 -4.20 -0.06 19.29
N GLU A 181 -3.64 -0.35 20.48
CA GLU A 181 -4.28 -0.09 21.77
C GLU A 181 -5.74 -0.64 21.84
N GLY A 182 -5.94 -1.87 21.34
CA GLY A 182 -7.24 -2.54 21.29
C GLY A 182 -8.17 -2.08 20.18
N ILE A 183 -7.74 -1.19 19.29
CA ILE A 183 -8.54 -0.70 18.16
C ILE A 183 -8.06 -1.37 16.87
N LYS A 184 -8.95 -2.14 16.23
CA LYS A 184 -8.70 -2.77 14.92
C LYS A 184 -8.95 -1.81 13.77
N MET A 185 -8.16 -1.93 12.70
CA MET A 185 -8.36 -1.15 11.47
C MET A 185 -9.41 -1.80 10.54
N ASP A 186 -10.67 -1.76 10.95
CA ASP A 186 -11.80 -2.44 10.28
C ASP A 186 -12.90 -1.47 9.81
N CYS A 187 -12.76 -0.17 10.09
CA CYS A 187 -13.66 0.87 9.63
C CYS A 187 -12.98 2.25 9.64
N ILE A 188 -13.59 3.23 8.96
CA ILE A 188 -13.07 4.60 8.86
C ILE A 188 -12.91 5.24 10.24
N SER A 189 -13.90 5.09 11.12
CA SER A 189 -13.89 5.64 12.49
C SER A 189 -12.66 5.16 13.26
N ASN A 190 -12.40 3.85 13.21
CA ASN A 190 -11.26 3.25 13.89
C ASN A 190 -9.93 3.67 13.26
N LEU A 191 -9.83 3.74 11.94
CA LEU A 191 -8.64 4.29 11.26
C LEU A 191 -8.33 5.71 11.78
N VAL A 192 -9.31 6.61 11.79
CA VAL A 192 -9.12 8.00 12.24
C VAL A 192 -8.66 8.05 13.71
N ARG A 193 -9.23 7.21 14.57
CA ARG A 193 -8.81 7.11 15.98
C ARG A 193 -7.35 6.65 16.11
N ILE A 194 -6.95 5.62 15.36
CA ILE A 194 -5.56 5.14 15.34
C ILE A 194 -4.62 6.25 14.86
N GLN A 195 -4.95 6.92 13.74
CA GLN A 195 -4.11 7.97 13.17
C GLN A 195 -3.90 9.14 14.13
N ARG A 196 -4.95 9.59 14.85
CA ARG A 196 -4.82 10.65 15.87
C ARG A 196 -3.85 10.27 16.98
N ARG A 197 -4.02 9.07 17.56
CA ARG A 197 -3.17 8.62 18.67
C ARG A 197 -1.72 8.46 18.24
N VAL A 198 -1.51 7.87 17.06
CA VAL A 198 -0.18 7.74 16.46
C VAL A 198 0.46 9.11 16.23
N TYR A 199 -0.29 10.05 15.65
CA TYR A 199 0.18 11.41 15.39
C TYR A 199 0.58 12.14 16.67
N GLU A 200 -0.21 12.01 17.74
CA GLU A 200 0.09 12.59 19.06
C GLU A 200 1.43 12.08 19.61
N GLN A 201 1.77 10.81 19.37
CA GLN A 201 3.02 10.22 19.84
C GLN A 201 4.25 10.63 19.02
N CYS A 202 4.12 10.91 17.71
CA CYS A 202 5.26 11.24 16.85
C CYS A 202 5.99 12.53 17.30
N ASP A 203 7.31 12.64 17.06
CA ASP A 203 8.00 13.93 17.13
C ASP A 203 7.73 14.71 15.83
N LYS A 204 7.20 15.93 15.96
CA LYS A 204 6.79 16.76 14.82
C LYS A 204 8.01 17.31 14.08
N LYS A 205 9.20 17.30 14.70
CA LYS A 205 10.47 17.60 14.03
C LYS A 205 10.74 16.62 12.88
N ASP A 206 10.24 15.39 12.99
CA ASP A 206 10.40 14.36 11.95
C ASP A 206 9.61 14.67 10.68
N PHE A 207 8.65 15.58 10.74
CA PHE A 207 7.80 15.95 9.60
C PHE A 207 8.48 16.98 8.68
N LYS A 208 9.55 17.63 9.16
CA LYS A 208 10.19 18.76 8.47
C LYS A 208 10.93 18.35 7.19
N GLU A 209 10.99 19.30 6.25
CA GLU A 209 11.39 19.11 4.85
C GLU A 209 12.88 18.91 4.58
N GLU A 210 13.74 19.03 5.59
CA GLU A 210 15.20 18.93 5.47
C GLU A 210 15.69 17.57 4.93
N TYR A 211 14.77 16.63 4.70
CA TYR A 211 15.00 15.27 4.25
C TYR A 211 14.56 14.95 2.81
N TYR A 212 14.05 15.91 2.03
CA TYR A 212 13.62 15.70 0.62
C TYR A 212 14.67 16.10 -0.44
N ARG A 213 15.78 16.71 -0.03
CA ARG A 213 16.85 17.18 -0.92
C ARG A 213 18.08 16.28 -0.81
N GLU A 214 17.97 15.03 -1.23
CA GLU A 214 19.11 14.18 -1.61
C GLU A 214 18.75 13.38 -2.86
#